data_AF-A0A7X2J321-F1
#
_entry.id   AF-A0A7X2J321-F1
#
_cell.length_a   1.000
_cell.length_b   1.000
_cell.length_c   1.000
_cell.angle_alpha   90.00
_cell.angle_beta   90.00
_cell.angle_gamma   90.00
#
_symmetry.space_group_name_H-M   'P 1'
#
loop_
_entity.id
_entity.type
_entity.pdbx_description
1 polymer ?
#
loop_
_entity_poly.entity_id
_entity_poly.type
_entity_poly.pdbx_seq_one_letter_code
_entity_poly.pdbx_strand_id
1 'polypeptide(L)'
;MVVGTVNPKELYSAEHLLDSFGVFTFLAGGALAGTAARMPMGQVKKGLKVESGGQGSVERNVSVKPVSEQKFDVDEGDKSTKGIDNPKTRLPRTNGKWEGEPGNGKWYSDKPEVKKITNGEGVEFINGRPNFSPWSEGDIVFKKGKLTGTPDDFSLVYEQIQHQYNLPSKNAAKKLLKQAGVTPHHKSSTVIELIPTDLHGNIPNIGSASDLRGGY
;
A
#
# COMPACT_ATOMS: atom_id res chain seq x y z
N MET A 1 4.07 -14.61 2.45
CA MET A 1 2.81 -15.01 1.81
C MET A 1 1.88 -13.81 1.83
N VAL A 2 1.39 -13.36 0.68
CA VAL A 2 0.51 -12.19 0.50
C VAL A 2 -0.96 -12.63 0.68
N VAL A 3 -1.87 -11.71 1.03
CA VAL A 3 -3.29 -12.05 1.31
C VAL A 3 -4.22 -11.78 0.12
N GLY A 4 -3.77 -11.02 -0.89
CA GLY A 4 -4.49 -10.83 -2.15
C GLY A 4 -4.15 -9.49 -2.79
N THR A 5 -4.44 -9.37 -4.08
CA THR A 5 -4.49 -8.09 -4.80
C THR A 5 -5.96 -7.82 -5.12
N VAL A 6 -6.47 -6.64 -4.75
CA VAL A 6 -7.73 -6.17 -5.32
C VAL A 6 -7.41 -5.66 -6.71
N ASN A 7 -8.12 -6.18 -7.72
CA ASN A 7 -7.86 -5.86 -9.12
C ASN A 7 -7.81 -4.33 -9.30
N PRO A 8 -6.70 -3.76 -9.81
CA PRO A 8 -6.72 -2.38 -10.25
C PRO A 8 -7.80 -2.21 -11.34
N LYS A 9 -8.49 -1.06 -11.37
CA LYS A 9 -9.33 -0.67 -12.51
C LYS A 9 -8.46 -0.83 -13.76
N GLU A 10 -8.76 -1.84 -14.60
CA GLU A 10 -7.92 -2.32 -15.71
C GLU A 10 -6.64 -1.50 -15.94
N LEU A 11 -5.61 -1.74 -15.11
CA LEU A 11 -4.31 -1.15 -15.32
C LEU A 11 -3.74 -1.85 -16.54
N TYR A 12 -3.81 -1.17 -17.69
CA TYR A 12 -3.21 -1.53 -18.97
C TYR A 12 -3.18 -3.04 -19.21
N SER A 13 -4.22 -3.59 -19.86
CA SER A 13 -4.09 -4.94 -20.41
C SER A 13 -2.77 -5.05 -21.17
N ALA A 14 -2.11 -6.21 -21.12
CA ALA A 14 -0.83 -6.42 -21.78
C ALA A 14 -0.88 -6.03 -23.28
N GLU A 15 -2.06 -6.05 -23.91
CA GLU A 15 -2.30 -5.52 -25.26
C GLU A 15 -2.10 -3.99 -25.38
N HIS A 16 -2.47 -3.19 -24.38
CA HIS A 16 -2.33 -1.73 -24.42
C HIS A 16 -0.87 -1.26 -24.23
N LEU A 17 -0.03 -2.10 -23.61
CA LEU A 17 1.42 -1.89 -23.59
C LEU A 17 2.04 -2.29 -24.93
N LEU A 18 1.61 -3.39 -25.56
CA LEU A 18 2.11 -3.80 -26.88
C LEU A 18 1.82 -2.78 -28.00
N ASP A 19 0.70 -2.05 -27.94
CA ASP A 19 0.41 -0.98 -28.91
C ASP A 19 1.27 0.29 -28.72
N SER A 20 1.82 0.53 -27.52
CA SER A 20 2.80 1.60 -27.27
C SER A 20 4.25 1.16 -27.52
N PHE A 21 4.49 -0.15 -27.60
CA PHE A 21 5.76 -0.72 -28.04
C PHE A 21 5.70 -0.94 -29.55
N GLY A 22 6.00 0.12 -30.30
CA GLY A 22 6.41 -0.01 -31.69
C GLY A 22 7.40 -1.17 -31.81
N VAL A 23 7.00 -2.17 -32.60
CA VAL A 23 7.73 -3.36 -33.03
C VAL A 23 9.25 -3.12 -33.01
N PHE A 24 9.92 -3.53 -31.93
CA PHE A 24 11.36 -3.78 -31.97
C PHE A 24 11.53 -5.23 -32.44
N THR A 25 11.35 -5.44 -33.75
CA THR A 25 11.92 -6.58 -34.44
C THR A 25 13.44 -6.51 -34.27
N PHE A 26 13.97 -7.29 -33.33
CA PHE A 26 15.34 -7.76 -33.44
C PHE A 26 15.40 -8.67 -34.68
N LEU A 27 15.84 -8.11 -35.80
CA LEU A 27 16.33 -8.88 -36.94
C LEU A 27 17.64 -9.55 -36.53
N ALA A 28 17.54 -10.68 -35.84
CA ALA A 28 18.60 -11.68 -35.83
C ALA A 28 18.21 -12.72 -36.87
N GLY A 29 18.91 -12.70 -38.00
CA GLY A 29 18.76 -13.68 -39.07
C GLY A 29 19.01 -15.09 -38.55
N GLY A 30 18.08 -15.99 -38.83
CA GLY A 30 18.16 -17.40 -38.47
C GLY A 30 16.83 -18.08 -38.76
N ALA A 31 16.69 -18.56 -40.00
CA ALA A 31 15.55 -19.36 -40.42
C ALA A 31 15.38 -20.59 -39.52
N LEU A 32 14.13 -20.89 -39.13
CA LEU A 32 13.57 -22.25 -39.09
C LEU A 32 12.07 -22.18 -38.80
N ALA A 33 11.31 -22.77 -39.72
CA ALA A 33 9.88 -23.00 -39.61
C ALA A 33 9.57 -24.00 -38.49
N GLY A 34 8.48 -23.78 -37.75
CA GLY A 34 8.03 -24.72 -36.72
C GLY A 34 6.76 -24.27 -35.99
N THR A 35 5.61 -24.66 -36.56
CA THR A 35 4.32 -24.97 -35.91
C THR A 35 4.06 -24.45 -34.48
N ALA A 36 3.13 -23.49 -34.35
CA ALA A 36 2.54 -23.10 -33.07
C ALA A 36 1.58 -24.18 -32.55
N ALA A 37 2.04 -24.97 -31.57
CA ALA A 37 1.19 -25.83 -30.76
C ALA A 37 0.61 -25.04 -29.58
N ARG A 38 -0.71 -24.87 -29.61
CA ARG A 38 -1.54 -24.26 -28.57
C ARG A 38 -1.68 -25.25 -27.41
N MET A 39 -1.04 -25.00 -26.26
CA MET A 39 -1.22 -25.83 -25.06
C MET A 39 -2.44 -25.36 -24.24
N PRO A 40 -3.34 -26.26 -23.80
CA PRO A 40 -4.46 -25.92 -22.93
C PRO A 40 -4.02 -25.85 -21.46
N MET A 41 -4.42 -24.78 -20.76
CA MET A 41 -4.28 -24.64 -19.30
C MET A 41 -5.18 -25.67 -18.59
N GLY A 42 -4.55 -26.53 -17.78
CA GLY A 42 -5.19 -27.57 -16.99
C GLY A 42 -5.95 -27.04 -15.78
N GLN A 43 -7.06 -27.72 -15.49
CA GLN A 43 -8.01 -27.51 -14.40
C GLN A 43 -7.41 -27.70 -13.01
N VAL A 44 -7.78 -26.83 -12.07
CA VAL A 44 -7.51 -26.99 -10.62
C VAL A 44 -8.54 -27.96 -10.03
N LYS A 45 -8.05 -29.10 -9.50
CA LYS A 45 -8.85 -30.08 -8.77
C LYS A 45 -9.08 -29.63 -7.32
N LYS A 46 -10.35 -29.70 -6.89
CA LYS A 46 -10.81 -29.58 -5.50
C LYS A 46 -10.47 -30.85 -4.70
N GLY A 47 -10.15 -30.65 -3.42
CA GLY A 47 -10.45 -31.60 -2.35
C GLY A 47 -9.25 -32.29 -1.70
N LEU A 48 -8.96 -31.94 -0.45
CA LEU A 48 -8.61 -32.95 0.54
C LEU A 48 -9.08 -32.52 1.94
N LYS A 49 -9.92 -33.37 2.52
CA LYS A 49 -10.49 -33.32 3.88
C LYS A 49 -9.52 -34.04 4.81
N VAL A 50 -9.28 -33.51 6.01
CA VAL A 50 -8.59 -34.22 7.09
C VAL A 50 -9.49 -34.18 8.33
N GLU A 51 -9.92 -35.36 8.78
CA GLU A 51 -10.51 -35.64 10.09
C GLU A 51 -9.64 -36.70 10.79
N SER A 52 -9.34 -36.47 12.08
CA SER A 52 -9.11 -37.45 13.18
C SER A 52 -8.64 -36.62 14.40
N GLY A 53 -9.30 -36.51 15.55
CA GLY A 53 -9.63 -37.56 16.55
C GLY A 53 -8.33 -38.19 17.09
N GLY A 54 -7.91 -38.15 18.37
CA GLY A 54 -8.45 -37.66 19.64
C GLY A 54 -7.48 -38.01 20.81
N GLN A 55 -7.67 -37.35 21.94
CA GLN A 55 -7.35 -37.70 23.35
C GLN A 55 -5.90 -37.84 23.88
N GLY A 56 -5.66 -37.19 25.03
CA GLY A 56 -4.47 -37.34 25.86
C GLY A 56 -4.42 -36.32 27.01
N SER A 57 -5.18 -36.57 28.07
CA SER A 57 -5.28 -35.81 29.33
C SER A 57 -4.05 -35.94 30.23
N VAL A 58 -3.59 -34.83 30.84
CA VAL A 58 -2.89 -34.88 32.13
C VAL A 58 -3.25 -33.64 32.96
N GLU A 59 -3.95 -33.88 34.07
CA GLU A 59 -4.28 -32.91 35.10
C GLU A 59 -3.02 -32.56 35.92
N ARG A 60 -2.87 -31.29 36.30
CA ARG A 60 -2.15 -30.90 37.52
C ARG A 60 -2.92 -29.80 38.24
N ASN A 61 -3.47 -30.19 39.38
CA ASN A 61 -4.00 -29.31 40.41
C ASN A 61 -2.87 -28.48 41.02
N VAL A 62 -2.99 -27.16 40.96
CA VAL A 62 -2.32 -26.27 41.92
C VAL A 62 -3.34 -25.29 42.46
N SER A 63 -3.70 -25.53 43.72
CA SER A 63 -4.46 -24.63 44.58
C SER A 63 -3.58 -23.43 44.93
N VAL A 64 -4.07 -22.22 44.64
CA VAL A 64 -3.52 -20.98 45.19
C VAL A 64 -4.68 -20.13 45.70
N LYS A 65 -4.60 -19.79 46.99
CA LYS A 65 -5.58 -19.04 47.78
C LYS A 65 -5.70 -17.59 47.29
N PRO A 66 -6.86 -16.93 47.48
CA PRO A 66 -7.05 -15.53 47.13
C PRO A 66 -6.28 -14.62 48.09
N VAL A 67 -5.36 -13.80 47.57
CA VAL A 67 -4.75 -12.71 48.32
C VAL A 67 -5.59 -11.46 48.13
N SER A 68 -6.20 -11.06 49.24
CA SER A 68 -6.91 -9.81 49.49
C SER A 68 -6.00 -8.59 49.30
N GLU A 69 -6.58 -7.56 48.68
CA GLU A 69 -6.38 -6.12 48.86
C GLU A 69 -5.05 -5.69 49.52
N GLN A 70 -4.08 -5.30 48.70
CA GLN A 70 -3.04 -4.37 49.11
C GLN A 70 -3.33 -3.00 48.51
N LYS A 71 -3.77 -2.10 49.40
CA LYS A 71 -3.82 -0.66 49.20
C LYS A 71 -2.38 -0.17 49.04
N PHE A 72 -2.08 0.45 47.90
CA PHE A 72 -0.86 1.22 47.74
C PHE A 72 -1.23 2.69 47.81
N ASP A 73 -0.60 3.36 48.75
CA ASP A 73 -0.78 4.76 49.09
C ASP A 73 -0.52 5.67 47.87
N VAL A 74 -1.41 6.64 47.68
CA VAL A 74 -1.23 7.73 46.72
C VAL A 74 -0.21 8.67 47.33
N ASP A 75 1.05 8.53 46.93
CA ASP A 75 2.07 9.55 47.14
C ASP A 75 2.10 10.47 45.91
N GLU A 76 1.65 11.71 46.14
CA GLU A 76 1.52 12.79 45.18
C GLU A 76 2.91 13.34 44.86
N GLY A 77 3.63 12.64 43.98
CA GLY A 77 4.98 12.98 43.53
C GLY A 77 5.03 13.30 42.05
N ASP A 78 4.96 14.59 41.73
CA ASP A 78 5.37 15.27 40.49
C ASP A 78 6.22 14.41 39.53
N LYS A 79 5.68 14.05 38.35
CA LYS A 79 6.42 14.00 37.07
C LYS A 79 5.49 14.18 35.86
N SER A 80 5.78 15.21 35.07
CA SER A 80 5.84 15.13 33.61
C SER A 80 4.50 14.93 32.86
N THR A 81 3.77 16.02 32.64
CA THR A 81 3.09 16.20 31.34
C THR A 81 4.10 16.81 30.36
N LYS A 82 5.11 16.02 29.99
CA LYS A 82 5.80 16.23 28.72
C LYS A 82 4.71 16.16 27.66
N GLY A 83 4.30 17.32 27.14
CA GLY A 83 3.38 17.41 26.02
C GLY A 83 3.88 16.43 24.97
N ILE A 84 3.10 15.39 24.71
CA ILE A 84 3.44 14.41 23.69
C ILE A 84 3.49 15.20 22.39
N ASP A 85 4.70 15.31 21.85
CA ASP A 85 5.03 16.07 20.66
C ASP A 85 3.97 15.79 19.59
N ASN A 86 3.21 16.83 19.22
CA ASN A 86 2.21 16.73 18.18
C ASN A 86 2.95 16.31 16.91
N PRO A 87 2.71 15.10 16.33
CA PRO A 87 3.44 14.66 15.16
C PRO A 87 3.28 15.75 14.10
N LYS A 88 4.39 16.25 13.56
CA LYS A 88 4.35 17.39 12.63
C LYS A 88 3.32 17.06 11.56
N THR A 89 2.29 17.88 11.36
CA THR A 89 1.38 17.72 10.23
C THR A 89 1.92 18.56 9.08
N ARG A 90 2.15 17.93 7.92
CA ARG A 90 2.55 18.64 6.71
C ARG A 90 1.32 18.86 5.85
N LEU A 91 0.62 19.95 6.08
CA LEU A 91 -0.58 20.31 5.30
C LEU A 91 -0.25 21.25 4.14
N PRO A 92 -1.00 21.20 3.02
CA PRO A 92 -0.93 22.24 2.00
C PRO A 92 -1.37 23.60 2.56
N ARG A 93 -0.61 24.65 2.20
CA ARG A 93 -0.84 26.03 2.65
C ARG A 93 -0.86 27.06 1.52
N THR A 94 -0.37 26.70 0.34
CA THR A 94 -0.25 27.58 -0.82
C THR A 94 -0.64 26.84 -2.10
N ASN A 95 -0.94 27.58 -3.17
CA ASN A 95 -1.39 27.03 -4.46
C ASN A 95 -2.67 26.19 -4.36
N GLY A 96 -3.63 26.72 -3.62
CA GLY A 96 -4.95 26.15 -3.42
C GLY A 96 -5.65 26.76 -2.23
N LYS A 97 -6.80 26.20 -1.89
CA LYS A 97 -7.66 26.65 -0.80
C LYS A 97 -8.29 25.47 -0.06
N TRP A 98 -8.52 25.67 1.23
CA TRP A 98 -9.29 24.75 2.06
C TRP A 98 -10.78 25.11 2.00
N GLU A 99 -11.60 24.08 1.95
CA GLU A 99 -13.00 24.12 2.36
C GLU A 99 -13.12 23.28 3.64
N GLY A 100 -13.59 23.90 4.73
CA GLY A 100 -13.54 23.33 6.07
C GLY A 100 -12.22 23.60 6.79
N GLU A 101 -11.98 22.88 7.88
CA GLU A 101 -10.76 23.05 8.68
C GLU A 101 -9.53 22.43 7.98
N PRO A 102 -8.39 23.12 7.92
CA PRO A 102 -7.16 22.55 7.37
C PRO A 102 -6.78 21.21 8.03
N GLY A 103 -6.71 20.15 7.22
CA GLY A 103 -6.44 18.79 7.68
C GLY A 103 -7.69 17.98 8.06
N ASN A 104 -8.87 18.60 8.13
CA ASN A 104 -10.17 17.98 8.37
C ASN A 104 -11.23 18.60 7.43
N GLY A 105 -10.98 18.51 6.13
CA GLY A 105 -11.75 19.21 5.10
C GLY A 105 -11.22 18.90 3.71
N LYS A 106 -11.70 19.61 2.70
CA LYS A 106 -11.25 19.42 1.31
C LYS A 106 -10.21 20.46 0.92
N TRP A 107 -9.09 20.01 0.38
CA TRP A 107 -8.10 20.87 -0.24
C TRP A 107 -8.29 20.90 -1.76
N TYR A 108 -8.56 22.09 -2.30
CA TYR A 108 -8.64 22.33 -3.73
C TYR A 108 -7.32 22.94 -4.20
N SER A 109 -6.54 22.21 -4.99
CA SER A 109 -5.29 22.74 -5.54
C SER A 109 -5.56 23.66 -6.73
N ASP A 110 -4.74 24.71 -6.89
CA ASP A 110 -4.73 25.56 -8.07
C ASP A 110 -3.90 25.00 -9.23
N LYS A 111 -3.07 24.00 -8.94
CA LYS A 111 -2.14 23.39 -9.89
C LYS A 111 -2.86 22.67 -11.04
N PRO A 112 -2.61 23.01 -12.31
CA PRO A 112 -3.27 22.39 -13.46
C PRO A 112 -3.12 20.87 -13.51
N GLU A 113 -1.95 20.35 -13.16
CA GLU A 113 -1.63 18.92 -13.15
C GLU A 113 -2.47 18.15 -12.12
N VAL A 114 -2.74 18.75 -10.95
CA VAL A 114 -3.64 18.18 -9.94
C VAL A 114 -5.09 18.25 -10.44
N LYS A 115 -5.53 19.42 -10.93
CA LYS A 115 -6.90 19.62 -11.42
C LYS A 115 -7.27 18.67 -12.56
N LYS A 116 -6.31 18.34 -13.44
CA LYS A 116 -6.51 17.38 -14.53
C LYS A 116 -6.88 15.99 -14.01
N ILE A 117 -6.29 15.57 -12.89
CA ILE A 117 -6.54 14.27 -12.26
C ILE A 117 -7.81 14.31 -11.41
N THR A 118 -7.99 15.37 -10.63
CA THR A 118 -9.14 15.49 -9.71
C THR A 118 -10.40 15.98 -10.39
N ASN A 119 -10.34 16.36 -11.67
CA ASN A 119 -11.40 17.05 -12.39
C ASN A 119 -11.91 18.30 -11.63
N GLY A 120 -11.01 18.98 -10.92
CA GLY A 120 -11.32 20.13 -10.07
C GLY A 120 -11.92 19.78 -8.70
N GLU A 121 -12.15 18.50 -8.39
CA GLU A 121 -12.58 18.08 -7.06
C GLU A 121 -11.47 18.28 -6.02
N GLY A 122 -11.87 18.56 -4.78
CA GLY A 122 -10.97 18.74 -3.65
C GLY A 122 -10.55 17.40 -3.05
N VAL A 123 -9.27 17.27 -2.70
CA VAL A 123 -8.75 16.12 -1.96
C VAL A 123 -9.20 16.23 -0.52
N GLU A 124 -9.97 15.24 -0.06
CA GLU A 124 -10.41 15.18 1.33
C GLU A 124 -9.23 14.85 2.26
N PHE A 125 -9.16 15.54 3.39
CA PHE A 125 -8.25 15.24 4.49
C PHE A 125 -9.04 14.90 5.74
N ILE A 126 -8.58 13.85 6.43
CA ILE A 126 -9.14 13.39 7.70
C ILE A 126 -7.98 13.24 8.68
N ASN A 127 -8.02 13.93 9.82
CA ASN A 127 -6.97 13.95 10.84
C ASN A 127 -5.58 14.28 10.26
N GLY A 128 -5.53 15.22 9.32
CA GLY A 128 -4.32 15.67 8.64
C GLY A 128 -3.75 14.71 7.61
N ARG A 129 -4.48 13.63 7.24
CA ARG A 129 -4.08 12.66 6.22
C ARG A 129 -4.93 12.84 4.95
N PRO A 130 -4.33 12.93 3.76
CA PRO A 130 -5.09 12.97 2.52
C PRO A 130 -5.74 11.61 2.23
N ASN A 131 -6.94 11.63 1.69
CA ASN A 131 -7.59 10.46 1.11
C ASN A 131 -7.43 10.49 -0.41
N PHE A 132 -6.48 9.70 -0.93
CA PHE A 132 -6.28 9.57 -2.39
C PHE A 132 -7.07 8.43 -3.01
N SER A 133 -7.83 7.66 -2.23
CA SER A 133 -8.57 6.48 -2.71
C SER A 133 -9.41 6.72 -3.97
N PRO A 134 -10.10 7.87 -4.16
CA PRO A 134 -10.86 8.13 -5.39
C PRO A 134 -10.02 8.09 -6.67
N TRP A 135 -8.74 8.40 -6.58
CA TRP A 135 -7.78 8.47 -7.68
C TRP A 135 -6.72 7.37 -7.64
N SER A 136 -6.84 6.38 -6.75
CA SER A 136 -5.94 5.23 -6.75
C SER A 136 -6.14 4.40 -8.02
N GLU A 137 -5.04 4.06 -8.67
CA GLU A 137 -5.01 3.16 -9.83
C GLU A 137 -4.90 1.68 -9.41
N GLY A 138 -4.65 1.40 -8.14
CA GLY A 138 -4.60 0.05 -7.61
C GLY A 138 -3.99 -0.03 -6.22
N ASP A 139 -4.29 -1.13 -5.51
CA ASP A 139 -3.80 -1.36 -4.15
C ASP A 139 -3.00 -2.67 -4.08
N ILE A 140 -1.90 -2.65 -3.32
CA ILE A 140 -1.06 -3.81 -3.01
C ILE A 140 -1.14 -4.06 -1.50
N VAL A 141 -1.65 -5.23 -1.14
CA VAL A 141 -1.87 -5.61 0.26
C VAL A 141 -0.75 -6.53 0.75
N PHE A 142 -0.07 -6.11 1.81
CA PHE A 142 0.96 -6.86 2.51
C PHE A 142 0.41 -7.47 3.80
N LYS A 143 1.08 -8.54 4.26
CA LYS A 143 0.81 -9.06 5.62
C LYS A 143 1.18 -8.02 6.66
N LYS A 144 0.45 -8.03 7.79
CA LYS A 144 0.78 -7.23 8.97
C LYS A 144 2.25 -7.41 9.38
N GLY A 145 2.92 -6.30 9.64
CA GLY A 145 4.34 -6.27 10.04
C GLY A 145 5.34 -6.41 8.91
N LYS A 146 4.91 -6.45 7.63
CA LYS A 146 5.83 -6.45 6.48
C LYS A 146 6.27 -5.06 6.04
N LEU A 147 5.39 -4.07 6.17
CA LEU A 147 5.73 -2.68 5.88
C LEU A 147 6.31 -2.03 7.13
N THR A 148 7.35 -1.24 6.92
CA THR A 148 8.14 -0.56 7.96
C THR A 148 8.05 0.96 7.85
N GLY A 149 7.48 1.46 6.75
CA GLY A 149 7.43 2.88 6.43
C GLY A 149 8.77 3.40 5.89
N THR A 150 9.78 2.57 5.68
CA THR A 150 11.06 3.00 5.10
C THR A 150 11.03 2.88 3.56
N PRO A 151 12.01 3.46 2.85
CA PRO A 151 12.15 3.27 1.41
C PRO A 151 12.29 1.81 0.97
N ASP A 152 12.72 0.91 1.85
CA ASP A 152 12.87 -0.52 1.53
C ASP A 152 11.54 -1.20 1.21
N ASP A 153 10.43 -0.67 1.75
CA ASP A 153 9.08 -1.14 1.45
C ASP A 153 8.78 -1.07 -0.06
N PHE A 154 9.35 -0.09 -0.77
CA PHE A 154 9.15 0.04 -2.22
C PHE A 154 9.84 -1.09 -2.99
N SER A 155 10.91 -1.69 -2.46
CA SER A 155 11.51 -2.90 -3.05
C SER A 155 10.54 -4.09 -3.01
N LEU A 156 9.70 -4.18 -1.97
CA LEU A 156 8.65 -5.19 -1.87
C LEU A 156 7.52 -4.92 -2.88
N VAL A 157 7.16 -3.65 -3.08
CA VAL A 157 6.20 -3.24 -4.12
C VAL A 157 6.66 -3.65 -5.51
N TYR A 158 7.91 -3.31 -5.86
CA TYR A 158 8.46 -3.65 -7.17
C TYR A 158 8.59 -5.16 -7.37
N GLU A 159 8.84 -5.93 -6.32
CA GLU A 159 8.84 -7.41 -6.37
C GLU A 159 7.45 -7.98 -6.69
N GLN A 160 6.40 -7.46 -6.06
CA GLN A 160 5.03 -7.90 -6.33
C GLN A 160 4.65 -7.62 -7.80
N ILE A 161 4.91 -6.40 -8.28
CA ILE A 161 4.62 -6.03 -9.67
C ILE A 161 5.46 -6.84 -10.64
N GLN A 162 6.73 -7.10 -10.30
CA GLN A 162 7.58 -7.96 -11.12
C GLN A 162 6.93 -9.34 -11.33
N HIS A 163 6.49 -9.99 -10.24
CA HIS A 163 5.86 -11.31 -10.34
C HIS A 163 4.51 -11.26 -11.04
N GLN A 164 3.68 -10.25 -10.75
CA GLN A 164 2.34 -10.11 -11.34
C GLN A 164 2.38 -9.95 -12.86
N TYR A 165 3.35 -9.20 -13.38
CA TYR A 165 3.50 -8.93 -14.82
C TYR A 165 4.60 -9.77 -15.49
N ASN A 166 5.14 -10.77 -14.80
CA ASN A 166 6.24 -11.61 -15.28
C ASN A 166 7.43 -10.81 -15.85
N LEU A 167 7.80 -9.73 -15.16
CA LEU A 167 8.87 -8.83 -15.61
C LEU A 167 10.25 -9.40 -15.25
N PRO A 168 11.29 -9.07 -16.04
CA PRO A 168 12.62 -9.65 -15.84
C PRO A 168 13.32 -9.17 -14.56
N SER A 169 12.86 -8.09 -13.92
CA SER A 169 13.45 -7.57 -12.66
C SER A 169 12.55 -6.57 -11.94
N LYS A 170 12.84 -6.31 -10.66
CA LYS A 170 12.26 -5.19 -9.89
C LYS A 170 12.50 -3.83 -10.55
N ASN A 171 13.63 -3.65 -11.23
CA ASN A 171 13.92 -2.42 -11.97
C ASN A 171 13.01 -2.24 -13.18
N ALA A 172 12.62 -3.33 -13.87
CA ALA A 172 11.61 -3.27 -14.91
C ALA A 172 10.24 -2.88 -14.35
N ALA A 173 9.86 -3.43 -13.18
CA ALA A 173 8.63 -3.02 -12.48
C ALA A 173 8.63 -1.54 -12.09
N LYS A 174 9.74 -1.02 -11.55
CA LYS A 174 9.90 0.41 -11.24
C LYS A 174 9.77 1.28 -12.49
N LYS A 175 10.37 0.87 -13.62
CA LYS A 175 10.25 1.59 -14.90
C LYS A 175 8.81 1.58 -15.41
N LEU A 176 8.11 0.45 -15.31
CA LEU A 176 6.71 0.32 -15.68
C LEU A 176 5.84 1.32 -14.91
N LEU A 177 5.96 1.39 -13.57
CA LEU A 177 5.21 2.36 -12.77
C LEU A 177 5.54 3.81 -13.15
N LYS A 178 6.82 4.11 -13.40
CA LYS A 178 7.25 5.44 -13.85
C LYS A 178 6.63 5.80 -15.20
N GLN A 179 6.57 4.86 -16.14
CA GLN A 179 5.97 5.06 -17.46
C GLN A 179 4.45 5.23 -17.37
N ALA A 180 3.80 4.50 -16.46
CA ALA A 180 2.39 4.65 -16.16
C ALA A 180 2.06 5.95 -15.40
N GLY A 181 3.07 6.66 -14.88
CA GLY A 181 2.87 7.92 -14.16
C GLY A 181 2.27 7.74 -12.77
N VAL A 182 2.54 6.62 -12.10
CA VAL A 182 2.05 6.32 -10.74
C VAL A 182 3.18 6.20 -9.72
N THR A 183 2.87 6.52 -8.48
CA THR A 183 3.77 6.46 -7.34
C THR A 183 3.16 5.62 -6.22
N PRO A 184 3.87 4.58 -5.73
CA PRO A 184 3.47 3.85 -4.55
C PRO A 184 3.37 4.77 -3.32
N HIS A 185 2.24 4.75 -2.63
CA HIS A 185 1.95 5.56 -1.45
C HIS A 185 1.45 4.69 -0.30
N HIS A 186 1.99 4.88 0.91
CA HIS A 186 1.53 4.15 2.09
C HIS A 186 0.16 4.68 2.55
N LYS A 187 -0.88 3.89 2.29
CA LYS A 187 -2.26 4.13 2.77
C LYS A 187 -2.46 3.70 4.23
N SER A 188 -1.80 2.61 4.62
CA SER A 188 -1.91 2.03 5.95
C SER A 188 -0.67 1.21 6.31
N SER A 189 -0.69 0.53 7.46
CA SER A 189 0.37 -0.39 7.87
C SER A 189 0.46 -1.68 7.03
N THR A 190 -0.51 -1.91 6.15
CA THR A 190 -0.58 -3.12 5.31
C THR A 190 -0.91 -2.83 3.84
N VAL A 191 -1.29 -1.60 3.48
CA VAL A 191 -1.73 -1.27 2.13
C VAL A 191 -0.86 -0.18 1.54
N ILE A 192 -0.35 -0.45 0.34
CA ILE A 192 0.21 0.55 -0.56
C ILE A 192 -0.82 0.82 -1.66
N GLU A 193 -1.13 2.08 -1.91
CA GLU A 193 -1.94 2.51 -3.05
C GLU A 193 -1.05 3.10 -4.15
N LEU A 194 -1.41 2.91 -5.41
CA LEU A 194 -0.71 3.44 -6.58
C LEU A 194 -1.40 4.73 -7.00
N ILE A 195 -0.82 5.88 -6.66
CA ILE A 195 -1.42 7.20 -6.89
C ILE A 195 -0.76 7.88 -8.08
N PRO A 196 -1.51 8.54 -8.97
CA PRO A 196 -0.96 9.39 -10.01
C PRO A 196 0.14 10.31 -9.47
N THR A 197 1.32 10.30 -10.08
CA THR A 197 2.52 10.99 -9.59
C THR A 197 2.30 12.49 -9.46
N ASP A 198 1.60 13.09 -10.41
CA ASP A 198 1.30 14.52 -10.39
C ASP A 198 0.33 14.89 -9.26
N LEU A 199 -0.53 13.98 -8.81
CA LEU A 199 -1.36 14.20 -7.61
C LEU A 199 -0.52 14.04 -6.34
N HIS A 200 0.16 12.89 -6.18
CA HIS A 200 0.93 12.57 -4.98
C HIS A 200 2.06 13.57 -4.73
N GLY A 201 2.80 13.97 -5.77
CA GLY A 201 3.93 14.90 -5.67
C GLY A 201 3.53 16.34 -5.34
N ASN A 202 2.29 16.74 -5.61
CA ASN A 202 1.84 18.13 -5.48
C ASN A 202 0.95 18.40 -4.26
N ILE A 203 0.61 17.38 -3.48
CA ILE A 203 -0.13 17.50 -2.23
C ILE A 203 0.80 17.22 -1.05
N PRO A 204 1.35 18.25 -0.37
CA PRO A 204 2.13 18.07 0.84
C PRO A 204 1.33 17.27 1.88
N ASN A 205 1.93 16.18 2.38
CA ASN A 205 1.33 15.35 3.41
C ASN A 205 2.43 14.65 4.23
N ILE A 206 2.03 14.17 5.41
CA ILE A 206 2.73 13.11 6.14
C ILE A 206 1.81 11.90 6.09
N GLY A 207 2.22 10.86 5.37
CA GLY A 207 1.44 9.65 5.17
C GLY A 207 1.73 8.57 6.22
N SER A 208 1.06 7.42 6.09
CA SER A 208 1.15 6.30 7.04
C SER A 208 2.56 5.68 7.16
N ALA A 209 3.45 5.96 6.22
CA ALA A 209 4.86 5.64 6.35
C ALA A 209 5.48 6.27 7.62
N SER A 210 5.06 7.47 8.01
CA SER A 210 5.53 8.12 9.24
C SER A 210 4.99 7.44 10.49
N ASP A 211 3.71 7.03 10.45
CA ASP A 211 3.06 6.32 11.55
C ASP A 211 3.77 5.00 11.84
N LEU A 212 4.19 4.28 10.78
CA LEU A 212 4.98 3.05 10.88
C LEU A 212 6.36 3.24 11.51
N ARG A 213 6.91 4.46 11.48
CA ARG A 213 8.20 4.80 12.10
C ARG A 213 8.06 5.45 13.49
N GLY A 214 6.85 5.50 14.05
CA GLY A 214 6.62 6.03 15.39
C GLY A 214 6.13 7.48 15.46
N GLY A 215 5.71 8.07 14.34
CA GLY A 215 4.97 9.35 14.33
C GLY A 215 5.76 10.55 14.85
N TYR A 216 6.81 10.97 14.13
CA TYR A 216 7.59 12.17 14.43
C TYR A 216 6.90 13.48 14.00
#